data_AF-A0A922VVW6-F1
#
_entry.id   AF-A0A922VVW6-F1
#
_cell.length_a   1.000
_cell.length_b   1.000
_cell.length_c   1.000
_cell.angle_alpha   90.00
_cell.angle_beta   90.00
_cell.angle_gamma   90.00
#
_symmetry.space_group_name_H-M   'P 1'
#
loop_
_entity.id
_entity.type
_entity.pdbx_description
1 polymer ?
#
loop_
_entity_poly.entity_id
_entity_poly.type
_entity_poly.pdbx_seq_one_letter_code
_entity_poly.pdbx_strand_id
1 'polypeptide(L)' 'MSMSAMTAPLPQACAVRLIDRRTGQTHRINGSPLVLFTRSPDDAVAELLAGRDAAVWEARVEPIGAAPRKIGGRQ' A
#
# COMPACT_ATOMS: atom_id res chain seq x y z
N MET A 1 5.76 39.32 13.23
CA MET A 1 5.89 37.91 13.64
C MET A 1 5.19 37.09 12.57
N SER A 2 5.94 36.50 11.63
CA SER A 2 5.35 35.65 10.59
C SER A 2 5.48 34.20 11.05
N MET A 3 4.36 33.53 11.28
CA MET A 3 4.34 32.09 11.49
C MET A 3 4.63 31.42 10.14
N SER A 4 5.80 30.81 10.01
CA SER A 4 6.04 29.87 8.91
C SER A 4 5.03 28.73 9.04
N ALA A 5 4.11 28.64 8.08
CA ALA A 5 3.25 27.47 7.96
C ALA A 5 4.17 26.25 7.81
N MET A 6 4.11 25.34 8.78
CA MET A 6 4.81 24.07 8.69
C MET A 6 4.20 23.32 7.51
N THR A 7 4.92 23.24 6.39
CA THR A 7 4.51 22.39 5.27
C THR A 7 4.50 20.95 5.78
N ALA A 8 3.30 20.43 6.06
CA ALA A 8 3.16 19.03 6.40
C ALA A 8 3.72 18.19 5.26
N PRO A 9 4.50 17.13 5.53
CA PRO A 9 4.98 16.23 4.48
C PRO A 9 3.78 15.70 3.69
N LEU A 10 3.90 15.67 2.37
CA LEU A 10 2.91 15.00 1.53
C LEU A 10 2.79 13.53 1.97
N PRO A 11 1.59 12.94 1.96
CA PRO A 11 1.42 11.53 2.28
C PRO A 11 2.29 10.67 1.37
N GLN A 12 2.92 9.65 1.95
CA GLN A 12 3.80 8.75 1.23
C GLN A 12 3.04 7.99 0.13
N ALA A 13 3.64 7.88 -1.06
CA ALA A 13 3.08 7.04 -2.12
C ALA A 13 3.24 5.56 -1.76
N CYS A 14 2.24 4.75 -2.06
CA CYS A 14 2.20 3.32 -1.80
C CYS A 14 1.82 2.56 -3.07
N ALA A 15 2.36 1.34 -3.21
CA ALA A 15 1.88 0.33 -4.14
C ALA A 15 0.91 -0.59 -3.37
N VAL A 16 -0.30 -0.78 -3.89
CA VAL A 16 -1.29 -1.71 -3.34
C VAL A 16 -1.51 -2.84 -4.33
N ARG A 17 -1.38 -4.07 -3.86
CA ARG A 17 -1.54 -5.29 -4.68
C ARG A 17 -2.59 -6.20 -4.08
N LEU A 18 -3.37 -6.84 -4.95
CA LEU A 18 -4.30 -7.89 -4.55
C LEU A 18 -3.59 -9.24 -4.63
N ILE A 19 -3.61 -10.02 -3.56
CA ILE A 19 -2.93 -11.31 -3.41
C ILE A 19 -3.97 -12.41 -3.21
N ASP A 20 -3.84 -13.50 -3.96
CA ASP A 20 -4.61 -14.73 -3.71
C ASP A 20 -3.97 -15.45 -2.51
N ARG A 21 -4.69 -15.57 -1.40
CA ARG A 21 -4.23 -16.22 -0.17
C ARG A 21 -3.93 -17.71 -0.35
N ARG A 22 -4.57 -18.37 -1.32
CA ARG A 22 -4.40 -19.81 -1.56
C ARG A 22 -3.08 -20.11 -2.25
N THR A 23 -2.61 -19.20 -3.09
CA THR A 23 -1.39 -19.38 -3.91
C THR A 23 -0.25 -18.46 -3.50
N GLY A 24 -0.53 -17.41 -2.73
CA GLY A 24 0.41 -16.35 -2.38
C GLY A 24 0.75 -15.41 -3.55
N GLN A 25 0.13 -15.58 -4.71
CA GLN A 25 0.47 -14.84 -5.93
C GLN A 25 -0.30 -13.52 -6.05
N THR A 26 0.33 -12.53 -6.70
CA THR A 26 -0.36 -11.29 -7.06
C THR A 26 -1.39 -11.57 -8.15
N HIS A 27 -2.60 -11.05 -7.97
CA HIS A 27 -3.66 -11.12 -8.96
C HIS A 27 -3.21 -10.47 -10.28
N ARG A 28 -3.53 -11.11 -11.40
CA ARG A 28 -3.17 -10.63 -12.74
C ARG A 28 -4.42 -10.47 -13.60
N ILE A 29 -4.47 -9.39 -14.37
CA ILE A 29 -5.49 -9.14 -15.39
C ILE A 29 -4.81 -9.26 -16.76
N ASN A 30 -5.32 -10.15 -17.61
CA ASN A 30 -4.74 -10.43 -18.94
C ASN A 30 -3.22 -10.72 -18.89
N GLY A 31 -2.77 -11.43 -17.85
CA GLY A 31 -1.35 -11.76 -17.67
C GLY A 31 -0.48 -10.66 -17.07
N SER A 32 -1.02 -9.47 -16.77
CA SER A 32 -0.29 -8.37 -16.12
C SER A 32 -0.65 -8.25 -14.64
N PRO A 33 0.32 -8.04 -13.72
CA PRO A 33 0.00 -7.86 -12.30
C PRO A 33 -0.85 -6.62 -12.07
N LEU A 34 -1.90 -6.74 -11.26
CA LEU A 34 -2.67 -5.59 -10.82
C LEU A 34 -1.95 -4.89 -9.67
N VAL A 35 -1.52 -3.65 -9.91
CA VAL A 35 -0.90 -2.78 -8.90
C VAL A 35 -1.55 -1.40 -8.96
N LEU A 36 -2.06 -0.92 -7.84
CA LEU A 36 -2.58 0.45 -7.71
C LEU A 36 -1.53 1.33 -7.02
N PHE A 37 -1.22 2.49 -7.59
CA PHE A 37 -0.34 3.47 -6.98
C PHE A 37 -1.18 4.61 -6.39
N THR A 38 -1.06 4.86 -5.09
CA THR A 38 -1.91 5.82 -4.38
C THR A 38 -1.18 6.49 -3.23
N ARG A 39 -1.69 7.64 -2.79
CA ARG A 39 -1.32 8.28 -1.51
C ARG A 39 -2.36 8.04 -0.40
N SER A 40 -3.46 7.38 -0.74
CA SER A 40 -4.53 6.95 0.16
C SER A 40 -4.66 5.42 0.09
N PRO A 41 -3.76 4.67 0.78
CA PRO A 41 -3.73 3.21 0.67
C PRO A 41 -5.00 2.54 1.22
N ASP A 42 -5.62 3.10 2.25
CA ASP A 42 -6.81 2.50 2.89
C ASP A 42 -8.02 2.49 1.95
N ASP A 43 -8.27 3.60 1.24
CA ASP A 43 -9.32 3.70 0.23
C ASP A 43 -9.10 2.68 -0.90
N ALA A 44 -7.86 2.60 -1.40
CA ALA A 44 -7.48 1.64 -2.45
C ALA A 44 -7.65 0.17 -2.00
N VAL A 45 -7.35 -0.14 -0.73
CA VAL A 45 -7.58 -1.45 -0.13
C VAL A 45 -9.08 -1.76 -0.10
N ALA A 46 -9.90 -0.81 0.35
CA ALA A 46 -11.35 -0.98 0.40
C ALA A 46 -11.93 -1.24 -1.00
N GLU A 47 -11.53 -0.47 -2.01
CA GLU A 47 -11.94 -0.66 -3.40
C GLU A 47 -11.48 -2.02 -3.97
N LEU A 48 -10.23 -2.41 -3.71
CA LEU A 48 -9.71 -3.69 -4.19
C LEU A 48 -10.34 -4.90 -3.49
N LEU A 49 -10.87 -4.76 -2.28
CA LEU A 49 -11.52 -5.87 -1.57
C LEU A 49 -13.05 -5.85 -1.70
N ALA A 50 -13.64 -4.75 -2.18
CA ALA A 50 -15.08 -4.64 -2.37
C ALA A 50 -15.63 -5.79 -3.23
N GLY A 51 -16.63 -6.49 -2.68
CA GLY A 51 -17.28 -7.64 -3.34
C GLY A 51 -16.42 -8.90 -3.47
N ARG A 52 -15.25 -8.96 -2.83
CA ARG A 52 -14.36 -10.14 -2.85
C ARG A 52 -14.41 -10.91 -1.54
N ASP A 53 -14.24 -12.23 -1.63
CA ASP A 53 -14.12 -13.10 -0.47
C ASP A 53 -12.77 -12.89 0.24
N ALA A 54 -12.83 -12.46 1.51
CA ALA A 54 -11.66 -12.21 2.34
C ALA A 54 -10.88 -13.49 2.72
N ALA A 55 -11.49 -14.67 2.64
CA ALA A 55 -10.79 -15.95 2.81
C ALA A 55 -9.88 -16.26 1.61
N VAL A 56 -10.18 -15.71 0.43
CA VAL A 56 -9.42 -15.90 -0.81
C VAL A 56 -8.49 -14.74 -1.09
N TRP A 57 -8.91 -13.51 -0.78
CA TRP A 57 -8.19 -12.31 -1.21
C TRP A 57 -7.63 -11.49 -0.03
N GLU A 58 -6.43 -10.96 -0.24
CA GLU A 58 -5.74 -10.04 0.66
C GLU A 58 -5.22 -8.84 -0.13
N ALA A 59 -5.30 -7.64 0.41
CA ALA A 59 -4.58 -6.49 -0.14
C ALA A 59 -3.26 -6.28 0.62
N ARG A 60 -2.16 -6.12 -0.10
CA ARG A 60 -0.85 -5.79 0.47
C ARG A 60 -0.42 -4.40 0.06
N VAL A 61 -0.01 -3.60 1.05
CA VAL A 61 0.44 -2.22 0.89
C VAL A 61 1.96 -2.17 1.07
N GLU A 62 2.66 -1.64 0.08
CA GLU A 62 4.10 -1.40 0.13
C GLU A 62 4.39 0.09 -0.07
N PRO A 63 4.96 0.77 0.95
CA PRO A 63 5.36 2.16 0.81
C PRO A 63 6.49 2.33 -0.22
N ILE A 64 6.38 3.33 -1.09
CA ILE A 64 7.35 3.62 -2.15
C ILE A 64 8.30 4.69 -1.63
N GLY A 65 9.60 4.48 -1.84
CA GLY A 65 10.63 5.48 -1.54
C GLY A 65 10.96 5.66 -0.04
N ALA A 66 10.37 4.89 0.87
CA ALA A 66 10.89 4.82 2.23
C ALA A 66 12.16 3.97 2.21
N ALA A 67 13.29 4.55 2.63
CA ALA A 67 14.40 3.73 3.12
C ALA A 67 13.85 2.81 4.22
N PRO A 68 14.30 1.54 4.31
CA PRO A 68 13.91 0.69 5.42
C PRO A 68 14.19 1.46 6.71
N ARG A 69 13.17 1.65 7.57
CA ARG A 69 13.43 2.18 8.91
C ARG A 69 14.44 1.22 9.53
N LYS A 70 15.69 1.66 9.72
CA LYS A 70 16.59 0.99 10.65
C LYS A 70 15.86 1.04 11.98
N ILE A 71 15.34 -0.09 12.43
CA ILE A 71 14.92 -0.25 13.81
C ILE A 71 16.24 -0.17 14.59
N GLY A 72 16.53 1.04 15.09
CA GLY A 72 17.76 1.36 15.79
C GLY A 72 17.97 0.39 16.94
N GLY A 73 19.22 -0.04 17.08
CA GLY A 73 19.64 -1.12 17.97
C GLY A 73 19.23 -0.94 19.42
N ARG A 74 19.06 -2.08 20.09
CA ARG A 74 19.21 -2.16 21.54
C ARG A 74 20.71 -2.18 21.85
N GLN A 75 21.08 -1.35 22.81
CA GLN A 75 22.41 -1.22 23.41
C GLN A 75 23.02 -2.58 23.79
#